data_AF-A0AAW6PIX3-F1
#
_entry.id   AF-A0AAW6PIX3-F1
#
_cell.length_a   1.000
_cell.length_b   1.000
_cell.length_c   1.000
_cell.angle_alpha   90.00
_cell.angle_beta   90.00
_cell.angle_gamma   90.00
#
_symmetry.space_group_name_H-M   'P 1'
#
loop_
_entity.id
_entity.type
_entity.pdbx_description
1 polymer ?
#
loop_
_entity_poly.entity_id
_entity_poly.type
_entity_poly.pdbx_seq_one_letter_code
_entity_poly.pdbx_strand_id
1 'polypeptide(L)'
;MTLSQRIAIATAEAGLPSDQCMACERQGLPILPLRRALVPDARPGCVTTVAGSLHVSAKMGLRTLRLGYLYVLLDQQVWHAYEVSEQGHLRRFNPYEPSDGLPASLPEKCVNENHDIPSSFLNIDTDRYGTAWLAFSSDAWPVSVLNAYKKGQAPAHRFEGVDLTQARNNPELLG
;
A
#
# COMPACT_ATOMS: atom_id res chain seq x y z
N MET A 1 11.49 10.57 24.22
CA MET A 1 12.00 10.67 22.84
C MET A 1 12.83 11.93 22.71
N THR A 2 14.05 11.85 22.18
CA THR A 2 14.95 13.01 22.00
C THR A 2 14.58 13.84 20.78
N LEU A 3 15.11 15.07 20.66
CA LEU A 3 14.92 15.89 19.46
C LEU A 3 15.45 15.20 18.21
N SER A 4 16.63 14.58 18.30
CA SER A 4 17.24 13.83 17.20
C SER A 4 16.35 12.67 16.71
N GLN A 5 15.72 11.94 17.64
CA GLN A 5 14.77 10.88 17.29
C GLN A 5 13.53 11.43 16.57
N ARG A 6 13.00 12.57 17.02
CA ARG A 6 11.84 13.22 16.37
C ARG A 6 12.16 13.68 14.96
N ILE A 7 13.35 14.25 14.74
CA ILE A 7 13.82 14.66 13.41
C ILE A 7 13.98 13.43 12.52
N ALA A 8 14.62 12.37 13.00
CA ALA A 8 14.81 11.14 12.22
C ALA A 8 13.48 10.48 11.79
N ILE A 9 12.47 10.51 12.66
CA ILE A 9 11.12 10.05 12.33
C ILE A 9 10.50 10.98 11.28
N ALA A 10 10.49 12.29 11.50
CA ALA A 10 9.90 13.23 10.55
C ALA A 10 10.54 13.14 9.16
N THR A 11 11.88 13.00 9.07
CA THR A 11 12.58 12.77 7.82
C THR A 11 12.18 11.46 7.16
N ALA A 12 12.00 10.39 7.93
CA ALA A 12 11.52 9.12 7.39
C ALA A 12 10.06 9.18 6.93
N GLU A 13 9.22 10.01 7.53
CA GLU A 13 7.80 10.12 7.16
C GLU A 13 7.56 11.06 5.97
N ALA A 14 8.40 12.08 5.80
CA ALA A 14 8.25 13.09 4.75
C ALA A 14 8.45 12.55 3.32
N GLY A 15 9.12 11.40 3.14
CA GLY A 15 9.26 10.72 1.84
C GLY A 15 10.69 10.27 1.54
N LEU A 16 10.94 9.99 0.26
CA LEU A 16 12.29 9.80 -0.28
C LEU A 16 13.01 11.16 -0.47
N PRO A 17 14.34 11.16 -0.61
CA PRO A 17 15.08 12.31 -1.12
C PRO A 17 14.43 12.93 -2.37
N SER A 18 14.52 14.26 -2.53
CA SER A 18 13.80 15.00 -3.58
C SER A 18 14.19 14.64 -5.02
N ASP A 19 15.32 13.95 -5.19
CA ASP A 19 15.84 13.44 -6.45
C ASP A 19 15.29 12.05 -6.82
N GLN A 20 14.49 11.41 -5.95
CA GLN A 20 13.92 10.09 -6.20
C GLN A 20 12.40 10.15 -6.44
N CYS A 21 11.95 9.35 -7.40
CA CYS A 21 10.54 9.18 -7.71
C CYS A 21 9.82 8.43 -6.58
N MET A 22 8.83 9.10 -5.99
CA MET A 22 7.97 8.54 -4.95
C MET A 22 7.08 7.37 -5.43
N ALA A 23 7.09 7.05 -6.73
CA ALA A 23 6.34 5.96 -7.35
C ALA A 23 7.21 4.75 -7.71
N CYS A 24 8.27 4.88 -8.51
CA CYS A 24 8.97 3.71 -9.05
C CYS A 24 10.38 3.46 -8.51
N GLU A 25 10.99 4.41 -7.80
CA GLU A 25 12.41 4.33 -7.40
C GLU A 25 12.60 3.95 -5.93
N ARG A 26 11.54 3.47 -5.28
CA ARG A 26 11.58 3.03 -3.89
C ARG A 26 12.47 1.80 -3.72
N GLN A 27 13.25 1.78 -2.65
CA GLN A 27 14.22 0.72 -2.35
C GLN A 27 13.79 -0.13 -1.14
N GLY A 28 14.29 -1.36 -1.07
CA GLY A 28 13.98 -2.33 -0.02
C GLY A 28 13.11 -3.49 -0.51
N LEU A 29 12.64 -4.32 0.42
CA LEU A 29 11.82 -5.51 0.15
C LEU A 29 10.51 -5.10 -0.57
N PRO A 30 10.29 -5.53 -1.83
CA PRO A 30 9.06 -5.23 -2.54
C PRO A 30 7.90 -6.07 -2.01
N ILE A 31 6.81 -5.41 -1.64
CA ILE A 31 5.57 -6.04 -1.16
C ILE A 31 4.43 -5.57 -2.05
N LEU A 32 3.69 -6.52 -2.63
CA LEU A 32 2.50 -6.25 -3.44
C LEU A 32 1.24 -6.34 -2.57
N PRO A 33 0.64 -5.21 -2.16
CA PRO A 33 -0.58 -5.24 -1.37
C PRO A 33 -1.78 -5.64 -2.24
N LEU A 34 -2.49 -6.67 -1.81
CA LEU A 34 -3.69 -7.17 -2.48
C LEU A 34 -4.89 -7.12 -1.52
N ARG A 35 -6.09 -7.09 -2.09
CA ARG A 35 -7.35 -7.17 -1.35
C ARG A 35 -8.17 -8.38 -1.78
N ARG A 36 -8.89 -8.97 -0.83
CA ARG A 36 -9.94 -9.95 -1.13
C ARG A 36 -11.12 -9.25 -1.79
N ALA A 37 -11.55 -9.75 -2.94
CA ALA A 37 -12.68 -9.22 -3.70
C ALA A 37 -13.33 -10.31 -4.55
N LEU A 38 -14.57 -10.07 -4.98
CA LEU A 38 -15.19 -10.90 -6.02
C LEU A 38 -14.45 -10.72 -7.35
N VAL A 39 -14.05 -11.84 -7.95
CA VAL A 39 -13.39 -11.91 -9.25
C VAL A 39 -14.23 -12.78 -10.20
N PRO A 40 -14.18 -12.52 -11.52
CA PRO A 40 -14.80 -13.42 -12.49
C PRO A 40 -14.22 -14.83 -12.36
N ASP A 41 -15.08 -15.83 -12.40
CA ASP A 41 -14.67 -17.23 -12.42
C ASP A 41 -14.55 -17.73 -13.86
N ALA A 42 -13.31 -17.80 -14.35
CA ALA A 42 -13.00 -18.19 -15.72
C ALA A 42 -13.06 -19.72 -15.97
N ARG A 43 -13.46 -20.53 -14.98
CA ARG A 43 -13.55 -21.98 -15.15
C ARG A 43 -14.64 -22.34 -16.17
N PRO A 44 -14.43 -23.38 -17.00
CA PRO A 44 -15.49 -23.91 -17.87
C PRO A 44 -16.75 -24.24 -17.05
N GLY A 45 -17.91 -23.78 -17.50
CA GLY A 45 -19.19 -23.92 -16.78
C GLY A 45 -19.57 -22.73 -15.89
N CYS A 46 -18.63 -21.84 -15.54
CA CYS A 46 -18.90 -20.57 -14.86
C CYS A 46 -19.12 -19.41 -15.83
N VAL A 47 -18.88 -19.63 -17.12
CA VAL A 47 -19.13 -18.70 -18.22
C VAL A 47 -20.28 -19.28 -19.06
N THR A 48 -21.40 -18.59 -19.08
CA THR A 48 -22.62 -19.00 -19.79
C THR A 48 -23.19 -17.84 -20.60
N THR A 49 -24.04 -18.13 -21.57
CA THR A 49 -24.79 -17.10 -22.29
C THR A 49 -26.26 -17.23 -21.95
N VAL A 50 -26.85 -16.17 -21.40
CA VAL A 50 -28.28 -16.11 -21.06
C VAL A 50 -28.91 -14.98 -21.86
N ALA A 51 -29.91 -15.30 -22.68
CA ALA A 51 -30.59 -14.35 -23.57
C ALA A 51 -29.63 -13.51 -24.44
N GLY A 52 -28.56 -14.13 -24.95
CA GLY A 52 -27.55 -13.47 -25.78
C GLY A 52 -26.52 -12.62 -25.02
N SER A 53 -26.63 -12.51 -23.68
CA SER A 53 -25.66 -11.81 -22.84
C SER A 53 -24.70 -12.79 -22.16
N LEU A 54 -23.41 -12.43 -22.12
CA LEU A 54 -22.40 -13.20 -21.40
C LEU A 54 -22.60 -13.06 -19.88
N HIS A 55 -22.84 -14.17 -19.20
CA HIS A 55 -22.94 -14.26 -17.76
C HIS A 55 -21.71 -15.00 -17.21
N VAL A 56 -20.98 -14.35 -16.31
CA VAL A 56 -19.80 -14.93 -15.66
C VAL A 56 -20.05 -14.99 -14.16
N SER A 57 -20.01 -16.19 -13.58
CA SER A 57 -20.11 -16.37 -12.14
C SER A 57 -18.94 -15.69 -11.43
N ALA A 58 -19.17 -15.24 -10.20
CA ALA A 58 -18.13 -14.64 -9.38
C ALA A 58 -17.64 -15.63 -8.31
N LYS A 59 -16.35 -15.55 -7.97
CA LYS A 59 -15.75 -16.24 -6.82
C LYS A 59 -14.93 -15.26 -6.00
N MET A 60 -14.59 -15.64 -4.76
CA MET A 60 -13.62 -14.87 -3.99
C MET A 60 -12.22 -15.03 -4.58
N GLY A 61 -11.48 -13.94 -4.72
CA GLY A 61 -10.11 -13.91 -5.21
C GLY A 61 -9.37 -12.67 -4.74
N LEU A 62 -8.18 -12.45 -5.29
CA LEU A 62 -7.35 -11.28 -5.01
C LEU A 62 -7.45 -10.27 -6.15
N ARG A 63 -7.44 -8.99 -5.79
CA ARG A 63 -7.29 -7.85 -6.70
C ARG A 63 -6.27 -6.87 -6.15
N THR A 64 -5.73 -6.02 -7.01
CA THR A 64 -5.00 -4.82 -6.57
C THR A 64 -5.89 -3.95 -5.69
N LEU A 65 -5.24 -3.10 -4.89
CA LEU A 65 -5.93 -2.11 -4.09
C LEU A 65 -6.74 -1.17 -5.01
N ARG A 66 -7.90 -0.72 -4.51
CA ARG A 66 -8.74 0.27 -5.19
C ARG A 66 -8.23 1.68 -4.89
N LEU A 67 -8.70 2.66 -5.66
CA LEU A 67 -8.47 4.08 -5.40
C LEU A 67 -8.67 4.42 -3.91
N GLY A 68 -7.68 5.07 -3.31
CA GLY A 68 -7.68 5.44 -1.89
C GLY A 68 -6.27 5.59 -1.33
N TYR A 69 -6.10 5.21 -0.06
CA TYR A 69 -4.89 5.45 0.72
C TYR A 69 -4.45 4.19 1.45
N LEU A 70 -3.17 3.86 1.34
CA LEU A 70 -2.51 2.80 2.08
C LEU A 70 -1.56 3.42 3.11
N TYR A 71 -1.75 3.07 4.37
CA TYR A 71 -0.89 3.50 5.49
C TYR A 71 -0.12 2.30 6.02
N VAL A 72 1.18 2.47 6.23
CA VAL A 72 2.09 1.46 6.75
C VAL A 72 2.77 2.01 7.99
N LEU A 73 2.45 1.45 9.16
CA LEU A 73 3.08 1.80 10.41
C LEU A 73 4.26 0.86 10.67
N LEU A 74 5.47 1.38 10.52
CA LEU A 74 6.72 0.66 10.70
C LEU A 74 7.18 0.75 12.15
N ASP A 75 7.42 -0.42 12.76
CA ASP A 75 7.83 -0.57 14.16
C ASP A 75 7.01 0.26 15.16
N GLN A 76 5.72 0.48 14.84
CA GLN A 76 4.79 1.30 15.63
C GLN A 76 5.23 2.77 15.80
N GLN A 77 6.17 3.27 14.99
CA GLN A 77 6.78 4.58 15.17
C GLN A 77 6.79 5.46 13.92
N VAL A 78 6.97 4.88 12.73
CA VAL A 78 7.16 5.63 11.48
C VAL A 78 6.03 5.30 10.51
N TRP A 79 5.38 6.33 9.98
CA TRP A 79 4.43 6.21 8.89
C TRP A 79 5.12 6.22 7.53
N HIS A 80 4.82 5.22 6.71
CA HIS A 80 4.80 5.40 5.27
C HIS A 80 3.35 5.49 4.82
N ALA A 81 3.03 6.43 3.92
CA ALA A 81 1.71 6.57 3.36
C ALA A 81 1.78 6.64 1.83
N TYR A 82 0.79 6.02 1.19
CA TYR A 82 0.70 5.90 -0.25
C TYR A 82 -0.69 6.27 -0.74
N GLU A 83 -0.74 7.14 -1.73
CA GLU A 83 -1.89 7.32 -2.60
C GLU A 83 -1.96 6.11 -3.54
N VAL A 84 -3.14 5.50 -3.65
CA VAL A 84 -3.40 4.35 -4.50
C VAL A 84 -4.24 4.81 -5.69
N SER A 85 -3.74 4.66 -6.92
CA SER A 85 -4.51 4.97 -8.13
C SER A 85 -5.61 3.93 -8.41
N GLU A 86 -6.50 4.18 -9.36
CA GLU A 86 -7.54 3.21 -9.76
C GLU A 86 -6.96 1.87 -10.25
N GLN A 87 -5.77 1.89 -10.83
CA GLN A 87 -5.05 0.72 -11.33
C GLN A 87 -4.26 0.00 -10.21
N GLY A 88 -4.18 0.58 -9.02
CA GLY A 88 -3.44 0.02 -7.88
C GLY A 88 -1.98 0.47 -7.80
N HIS A 89 -1.57 1.49 -8.56
CA HIS A 89 -0.24 2.07 -8.41
C HIS A 89 -0.13 2.88 -7.13
N LEU A 90 1.01 2.79 -6.46
CA LEU A 90 1.30 3.44 -5.20
C LEU A 90 2.21 4.64 -5.43
N ARG A 91 1.85 5.80 -4.89
CA ARG A 91 2.71 6.99 -4.82
C ARG A 91 2.86 7.40 -3.36
N ARG A 92 4.10 7.40 -2.86
CA ARG A 92 4.39 7.80 -1.49
C ARG A 92 4.14 9.30 -1.29
N PHE A 93 3.58 9.67 -0.13
CA PHE A 93 3.35 11.06 0.25
C PHE A 93 3.59 11.28 1.75
N ASN A 94 3.67 12.53 2.19
CA ASN A 94 3.75 12.89 3.61
C ASN A 94 2.39 12.60 4.27
N PRO A 95 2.29 11.68 5.24
CA PRO A 95 1.00 11.28 5.85
C PRO A 95 0.22 12.45 6.48
N TYR A 96 0.91 13.53 6.85
CA TYR A 96 0.30 14.72 7.48
C TYR A 96 -0.13 15.79 6.47
N GLU A 97 0.25 15.64 5.20
CA GLU A 97 0.01 16.58 4.11
C GLU A 97 -0.44 15.78 2.85
N PRO A 98 -1.61 15.11 2.89
CA PRO A 98 -2.16 14.47 1.69
C PRO A 98 -2.45 15.50 0.60
N SER A 99 -2.31 15.11 -0.67
CA SER A 99 -2.65 15.98 -1.80
C SER A 99 -4.13 16.35 -1.77
N ASP A 100 -4.44 17.56 -2.24
CA ASP A 100 -5.83 17.95 -2.47
C ASP A 100 -6.42 17.14 -3.63
N GLY A 101 -7.50 16.40 -3.36
CA GLY A 101 -8.24 15.65 -4.38
C GLY A 101 -8.02 14.13 -4.31
N LEU A 102 -8.35 13.46 -5.41
CA LEU A 102 -8.22 12.00 -5.50
C LEU A 102 -6.83 11.61 -6.01
N PRO A 103 -6.29 10.45 -5.57
CA PRO A 103 -5.04 9.90 -6.09
C PRO A 103 -4.97 9.89 -7.62
N ALA A 104 -3.97 10.57 -8.17
CA ALA A 104 -3.77 10.64 -9.62
C ALA A 104 -3.16 9.34 -10.18
N SER A 105 -3.60 8.96 -11.38
CA SER A 105 -2.99 7.88 -12.17
C SER A 105 -1.49 8.10 -12.43
N LEU A 106 -0.80 7.03 -12.81
CA LEU A 106 0.58 7.14 -13.25
C LEU A 106 0.63 7.88 -14.61
N PRO A 107 1.57 8.81 -14.84
CA PRO A 107 1.71 9.47 -16.13
C PRO A 107 1.95 8.48 -17.27
N GLU A 108 1.40 8.75 -18.46
CA GLU A 108 1.52 7.86 -19.63
C GLU A 108 2.98 7.55 -19.98
N LYS A 109 3.87 8.55 -19.91
CA LYS A 109 5.32 8.35 -20.10
C LYS A 109 5.89 7.26 -19.19
N CYS A 110 5.46 7.22 -17.92
CA CYS A 110 5.97 6.27 -16.94
C CYS A 110 5.41 4.87 -17.23
N VAL A 111 4.16 4.76 -17.68
CA VAL A 111 3.57 3.49 -18.13
C VAL A 111 4.32 2.96 -19.35
N ASN A 112 4.60 3.82 -20.33
CA ASN A 112 5.34 3.46 -21.56
C ASN A 112 6.79 3.02 -21.27
N GLU A 113 7.37 3.49 -20.17
CA GLU A 113 8.68 3.09 -19.67
C GLU A 113 8.63 1.87 -18.73
N ASN A 114 7.46 1.23 -18.57
CA ASN A 114 7.21 0.09 -17.68
C ASN A 114 7.42 0.37 -16.19
N HIS A 115 7.24 1.63 -15.77
CA HIS A 115 7.31 2.03 -14.36
C HIS A 115 6.02 1.68 -13.59
N ASP A 116 4.98 1.18 -14.26
CA ASP A 116 3.74 0.65 -13.68
C ASP A 116 3.99 -0.57 -12.79
N ILE A 117 4.91 -1.45 -13.20
CA ILE A 117 5.31 -2.62 -12.41
C ILE A 117 5.93 -2.21 -11.07
N PRO A 118 7.06 -1.49 -10.99
CA PRO A 118 7.64 -1.08 -9.71
C PRO A 118 6.72 -0.16 -8.90
N SER A 119 5.87 0.64 -9.57
CA SER A 119 4.90 1.48 -8.87
C SER A 119 3.82 0.69 -8.12
N SER A 120 3.59 -0.59 -8.47
CA SER A 120 2.59 -1.44 -7.80
C SER A 120 3.05 -2.00 -6.45
N PHE A 121 4.35 -1.91 -6.13
CA PHE A 121 4.93 -2.44 -4.90
C PHE A 121 5.25 -1.31 -3.93
N LEU A 122 4.96 -1.50 -2.64
CA LEU A 122 5.63 -0.72 -1.61
C LEU A 122 6.98 -1.38 -1.33
N ASN A 123 7.99 -0.59 -0.98
CA ASN A 123 9.30 -1.10 -0.61
C ASN A 123 9.65 -0.66 0.80
N ILE A 124 10.11 -1.61 1.61
CA ILE A 124 10.50 -1.38 2.99
C ILE A 124 11.94 -1.80 3.20
N ASP A 125 12.73 -0.90 3.79
CA ASP A 125 14.08 -1.18 4.23
C ASP A 125 14.06 -2.08 5.48
N THR A 126 14.28 -3.37 5.27
CA THR A 126 14.27 -4.39 6.32
C THR A 126 15.54 -4.39 7.18
N ASP A 127 16.59 -3.66 6.79
CA ASP A 127 17.76 -3.46 7.65
C ASP A 127 17.46 -2.38 8.71
N ARG A 128 16.48 -1.52 8.43
CA ARG A 128 16.01 -0.45 9.31
C ARG A 128 14.77 -0.80 10.12
N TYR A 129 13.86 -1.60 9.57
CA TYR A 129 12.56 -1.90 10.17
C TYR A 129 12.31 -3.40 10.32
N GLY A 130 11.75 -3.81 11.46
CA GLY A 130 11.45 -5.22 11.76
C GLY A 130 10.00 -5.63 11.50
N THR A 131 9.07 -4.70 11.66
CA THR A 131 7.63 -4.96 11.53
C THR A 131 6.93 -3.88 10.71
N ALA A 132 5.92 -4.28 9.94
CA ALA A 132 5.06 -3.38 9.19
C ALA A 132 3.59 -3.70 9.47
N TRP A 133 2.80 -2.68 9.78
CA TRP A 133 1.36 -2.81 9.94
C TRP A 133 0.66 -2.03 8.84
N LEU A 134 -0.04 -2.72 7.94
CA LEU A 134 -0.65 -2.15 6.75
C LEU A 134 -2.15 -1.95 6.95
N ALA A 135 -2.67 -0.77 6.62
CA ALA A 135 -4.10 -0.47 6.65
C ALA A 135 -4.53 0.35 5.44
N PHE A 136 -5.68 -0.01 4.87
CA PHE A 136 -6.30 0.71 3.76
C PHE A 136 -7.43 1.63 4.24
N SER A 137 -7.59 2.77 3.57
CA SER A 137 -8.68 3.72 3.75
C SER A 137 -9.13 4.27 2.40
N SER A 138 -10.44 4.46 2.21
CA SER A 138 -10.94 5.16 1.01
C SER A 138 -10.59 6.65 1.05
N ASP A 139 -10.58 7.24 2.25
CA ASP A 139 -10.31 8.65 2.48
C ASP A 139 -9.01 8.84 3.27
N ALA A 140 -8.34 9.97 3.07
CA ALA A 140 -7.14 10.33 3.81
C ALA A 140 -7.44 10.41 5.32
N TRP A 141 -6.56 9.84 6.13
CA TRP A 141 -6.71 9.89 7.58
C TRP A 141 -6.37 11.27 8.14
N PRO A 142 -7.19 11.81 9.05
CA PRO A 142 -6.82 13.02 9.75
C PRO A 142 -5.66 12.76 10.70
N VAL A 143 -4.90 13.82 11.01
CA VAL A 143 -3.73 13.78 11.91
C VAL A 143 -4.05 13.15 13.27
N SER A 144 -5.27 13.35 13.78
CA SER A 144 -5.73 12.75 15.04
C SER A 144 -5.72 11.21 15.00
N VAL A 145 -6.09 10.61 13.87
CA VAL A 145 -6.10 9.16 13.67
C VAL A 145 -4.67 8.63 13.59
N LEU A 146 -3.80 9.29 12.83
CA LEU A 146 -2.37 8.92 12.74
C LEU A 146 -1.70 8.93 14.11
N ASN A 147 -1.99 9.94 14.93
CA ASN A 147 -1.45 10.06 16.28
C ASN A 147 -2.06 9.04 17.25
N ALA A 148 -3.33 8.68 17.10
CA ALA A 148 -3.96 7.65 17.92
C ALA A 148 -3.32 6.27 17.72
N TYR A 149 -3.04 5.88 16.47
CA TYR A 149 -2.36 4.62 16.16
C TYR A 149 -0.92 4.58 16.68
N LYS A 150 -0.14 5.67 16.55
CA LYS A 150 1.20 5.76 17.16
C LYS A 150 1.20 5.63 18.68
N LYS A 151 0.08 5.96 19.34
CA LYS A 151 -0.09 5.81 20.80
C LYS A 151 -0.63 4.42 21.20
N GLY A 152 -0.85 3.52 20.25
CA GLY A 152 -1.47 2.21 20.50
C GLY A 152 -2.96 2.29 20.90
N GLN A 153 -3.62 3.42 20.63
CA GLN A 153 -4.98 3.70 21.12
C GLN A 153 -6.10 3.28 20.16
N ALA A 154 -5.76 2.68 19.02
CA ALA A 154 -6.73 2.38 17.97
C ALA A 154 -6.59 0.93 17.48
N PRO A 155 -7.69 0.32 16.99
CA PRO A 155 -7.84 -1.12 17.10
C PRO A 155 -7.03 -1.87 16.06
N ALA A 156 -6.27 -2.88 16.53
CA ALA A 156 -5.36 -3.68 15.72
C ALA A 156 -6.05 -4.41 14.54
N HIS A 157 -7.36 -4.68 14.63
CA HIS A 157 -8.11 -5.40 13.58
C HIS A 157 -8.17 -4.69 12.23
N ARG A 158 -7.84 -3.38 12.16
CA ARG A 158 -7.79 -2.63 10.89
C ARG A 158 -6.49 -2.84 10.12
N PHE A 159 -5.50 -3.47 10.76
CA PHE A 159 -4.18 -3.67 10.19
C PHE A 159 -3.93 -5.13 9.86
N GLU A 160 -3.25 -5.33 8.75
CA GLU A 160 -2.54 -6.57 8.45
C GLU A 160 -1.09 -6.40 8.93
N GLY A 161 -0.65 -7.23 9.87
CA GLY A 161 0.70 -7.20 10.41
C GLY A 161 1.65 -8.09 9.59
N VAL A 162 2.85 -7.60 9.31
CA VAL A 162 3.89 -8.31 8.57
C VAL A 162 5.19 -8.28 9.37
N ASP A 163 5.74 -9.46 9.67
CA ASP A 163 7.12 -9.60 10.12
C ASP A 163 8.04 -9.48 8.91
N LEU A 164 8.87 -8.43 8.88
CA LEU A 164 9.70 -8.12 7.73
C LEU A 164 10.92 -9.05 7.62
N THR A 165 11.36 -9.63 8.73
CA THR A 165 12.44 -10.62 8.74
C THR A 165 11.96 -11.93 8.13
N GLN A 166 10.76 -12.37 8.53
CA GLN A 166 10.10 -13.52 7.93
C GLN A 166 9.79 -13.25 6.45
N ALA A 167 9.25 -12.09 6.11
CA ALA A 167 8.94 -11.72 4.73
C ALA A 167 10.18 -11.77 3.82
N ARG A 168 11.35 -11.36 4.32
CA ARG A 168 12.60 -11.38 3.56
C ARG A 168 13.19 -12.79 3.42
N ASN A 169 13.17 -13.58 4.50
CA ASN A 169 13.94 -14.83 4.57
C ASN A 169 13.10 -16.08 4.30
N ASN A 170 11.80 -16.04 4.58
CA ASN A 170 10.86 -17.17 4.47
C ASN A 170 9.47 -16.69 3.98
N PRO A 171 9.38 -16.06 2.78
CA PRO A 171 8.15 -15.46 2.28
C PRO A 171 7.00 -16.47 2.11
N GLU A 172 7.30 -17.74 1.92
CA GLU A 172 6.32 -18.84 1.84
C GLU A 172 5.55 -19.08 3.14
N LEU A 173 6.07 -18.58 4.26
CA LEU A 173 5.41 -18.66 5.57
C LEU A 173 4.47 -17.47 5.81
N LEU A 174 4.40 -16.49 4.90
CA LEU A 174 3.45 -15.38 4.98
C LEU A 174 2.08 -15.83 4.46
N GLY A 175 1.11 -16.05 5.35
CA GLY A 175 -0.29 -16.36 5.02
C GLY A 175 -0.83 -17.57 5.78
#